data_AF-A0A227IZH8-F1
#
_entry.id   AF-A0A227IZH8-F1
#
_cell.length_a   1.000
_cell.length_b   1.000
_cell.length_c   1.000
_cell.angle_alpha   90.00
_cell.angle_beta   90.00
_cell.angle_gamma   90.00
#
_symmetry.space_group_name_H-M   'P 1'
#
loop_
_entity.id
_entity.type
_entity.pdbx_description
1 polymer ?
#
loop_
_entity_poly.entity_id
_entity_poly.type
_entity_poly.pdbx_seq_one_letter_code
_entity_poly.pdbx_strand_id
1 'polypeptide(L)'
;SHISPYMGGPEKIKNTNGAGDAALSAVLHDMAANKYHKENVPNSSKHSNEYLTYSSFSQVCKYANRASYEVLVQHSPRLSRGLPER
;
A
#
# COMPACT_ATOMS: atom_id res chain seq x y z
N SER A 1 6.27 -12.91 1.57
CA SER A 1 4.82 -13.07 1.37
C SER A 1 4.59 -12.98 -0.12
N HIS A 2 3.99 -14.01 -0.71
CA HIS A 2 3.57 -13.98 -2.10
C HIS A 2 2.08 -13.66 -2.13
N ILE A 3 1.67 -12.68 -2.93
CA ILE A 3 0.27 -12.32 -3.12
C ILE A 3 -0.05 -12.31 -4.61
N SER A 4 -1.14 -13.00 -4.99
CA SER A 4 -1.62 -12.97 -6.37
C SER A 4 -2.14 -11.57 -6.73
N PRO A 5 -2.10 -11.18 -8.02
CA PRO A 5 -2.60 -9.89 -8.47
C PRO A 5 -4.02 -9.59 -7.99
N TYR A 6 -4.27 -8.33 -7.60
CA TYR A 6 -5.58 -7.90 -7.14
C TYR A 6 -6.65 -8.20 -8.20
N MET A 7 -7.77 -8.80 -7.78
CA MET A 7 -8.85 -9.26 -8.68
C MET A 7 -8.42 -10.23 -9.80
N GLY A 8 -7.30 -10.94 -9.63
CA GLY A 8 -6.74 -11.81 -10.68
C GLY A 8 -5.90 -11.07 -11.72
N GLY A 9 -5.72 -9.76 -11.55
CA GLY A 9 -5.05 -8.88 -12.51
C GLY A 9 -6.05 -8.15 -13.40
N PRO A 10 -5.63 -7.05 -14.05
CA PRO A 10 -6.52 -6.27 -14.90
C PRO A 10 -6.80 -7.00 -16.22
N GLU A 11 -8.03 -6.91 -16.73
CA GLU A 11 -8.39 -7.46 -18.05
C GLU A 11 -7.51 -6.87 -19.17
N LYS A 12 -7.14 -5.60 -19.03
CA LYS A 12 -6.21 -4.91 -19.93
C LYS A 12 -5.20 -4.08 -19.15
N ILE A 13 -3.93 -4.39 -19.36
CA ILE A 13 -2.82 -3.58 -18.85
C ILE A 13 -2.66 -2.37 -19.78
N LYS A 14 -2.73 -1.16 -19.22
CA LYS A 14 -2.49 0.09 -19.95
C LYS A 14 -1.06 0.60 -19.76
N ASN A 15 -0.45 0.30 -18.61
CA ASN A 15 0.93 0.66 -18.29
C ASN A 15 1.46 -0.30 -17.22
N THR A 16 2.75 -0.63 -17.25
CA THR A 16 3.44 -1.33 -16.15
C THR A 16 4.43 -0.42 -15.42
N ASN A 17 4.84 0.69 -16.05
CA ASN A 17 5.71 1.68 -15.48
C ASN A 17 5.01 2.37 -14.31
N GLY A 18 5.71 2.51 -13.18
CA GLY A 18 5.17 3.13 -11.97
C GLY A 18 4.32 2.21 -11.10
N ALA A 19 4.00 0.98 -11.53
CA ALA A 19 3.25 0.03 -10.69
C ALA A 19 4.06 -0.37 -9.44
N GLY A 20 5.38 -0.54 -9.58
CA GLY A 20 6.30 -0.75 -8.47
C GLY A 20 6.42 0.47 -7.56
N ASP A 21 6.45 1.68 -8.13
CA ASP A 21 6.52 2.93 -7.37
C ASP A 21 5.26 3.17 -6.53
N ALA A 22 4.09 2.79 -7.05
CA ALA A 22 2.84 2.82 -6.30
C ALA A 22 2.83 1.78 -5.17
N ALA A 23 3.33 0.57 -5.40
CA ALA A 23 3.52 -0.40 -4.33
C ALA A 23 4.46 0.13 -3.24
N LEU A 24 5.60 0.72 -3.62
CA LEU A 24 6.53 1.33 -2.68
C LEU A 24 5.87 2.46 -1.89
N SER A 25 5.10 3.32 -2.55
CA SER A 25 4.36 4.42 -1.91
C SER A 25 3.38 3.90 -0.85
N ALA A 26 2.71 2.77 -1.11
CA ALA A 26 1.82 2.12 -0.14
C ALA A 26 2.58 1.58 1.09
N VAL A 27 3.79 1.03 0.92
CA VAL A 27 4.65 0.61 2.04
C VAL A 27 5.09 1.82 2.87
N LEU A 28 5.57 2.88 2.20
CA LEU A 28 6.00 4.12 2.87
C LEU A 28 4.85 4.76 3.66
N HIS A 29 3.64 4.73 3.11
CA HIS A 29 2.45 5.21 3.80
C HIS A 29 2.18 4.42 5.10
N ASP A 30 2.29 3.09 5.08
CA ASP A 30 2.07 2.28 6.28
C ASP A 30 3.16 2.48 7.35
N MET A 31 4.41 2.72 6.93
CA MET A 31 5.50 3.11 7.85
C MET A 31 5.25 4.50 8.46
N ALA A 32 4.80 5.47 7.66
CA ALA A 32 4.46 6.80 8.14
C ALA A 32 3.26 6.77 9.10
N ALA A 33 2.25 5.95 8.81
CA ALA A 33 1.10 5.72 9.69
C ALA A 33 1.54 5.17 11.06
N ASN A 34 2.55 4.29 11.09
CA ASN A 34 3.08 3.77 12.35
C ASN A 34 3.68 4.87 13.22
N LYS A 35 4.53 5.71 12.62
CA LYS A 35 5.15 6.85 13.30
C LYS A 35 4.09 7.83 13.79
N TYR A 36 3.16 8.22 12.91
CA TYR A 36 2.06 9.11 13.24
C TYR A 36 1.20 8.56 14.41
N HIS A 37 0.84 7.28 14.37
CA HIS A 37 0.06 6.66 15.43
C HIS A 37 0.83 6.60 16.76
N LYS A 38 2.15 6.38 16.74
CA LYS A 38 3.00 6.39 17.95
C LYS A 38 3.07 7.76 18.61
N GLU A 39 3.18 8.81 17.80
CA GLU A 39 3.21 10.20 18.30
C GLU A 39 1.88 10.61 18.93
N ASN A 40 0.75 10.18 18.36
CA ASN A 40 -0.58 10.55 18.84
C ASN A 40 -1.12 9.63 19.96
N VAL A 41 -0.74 8.35 19.97
CA VAL A 41 -1.25 7.34 20.91
C VAL A 41 -0.09 6.47 21.45
N PRO A 42 0.83 7.06 22.24
CA PRO A 42 2.07 6.39 22.66
C PRO A 42 1.84 5.14 23.53
N ASN A 43 0.75 5.10 24.29
CA ASN A 43 0.41 3.99 25.20
C ASN A 43 -0.41 2.87 24.54
N SER A 44 -0.55 2.88 23.22
CA SER A 44 -1.26 1.82 22.49
C SER A 44 -0.49 0.49 22.59
N SER A 45 -1.23 -0.62 22.71
CA SER A 45 -0.66 -1.97 22.60
C SER A 45 0.05 -2.22 21.25
N LYS A 46 -0.28 -1.43 20.23
CA LYS A 46 0.37 -1.40 18.91
C LYS A 46 1.85 -1.02 18.96
N HIS A 47 2.32 -0.40 20.04
CA HIS A 47 3.70 0.06 20.21
C HIS A 47 4.43 -0.63 21.36
N SER A 48 3.93 -1.82 21.75
CA SER A 48 4.58 -2.65 22.78
C SER A 48 6.02 -3.05 22.45
N ASN A 49 6.38 -3.05 21.16
CA ASN A 49 7.76 -3.14 20.68
C ASN A 49 7.98 -2.10 19.57
N GLU A 50 9.23 -1.95 19.15
CA GLU A 50 9.56 -1.15 17.98
C GLU A 50 9.23 -1.91 16.70
N TYR A 51 8.16 -1.47 16.02
CA TYR A 51 7.75 -2.00 14.72
C TYR A 51 8.10 -1.02 13.59
N LEU A 52 8.40 -1.55 12.42
CA LEU A 52 8.71 -0.74 11.23
C LEU A 52 7.44 -0.27 10.50
N THR A 53 6.49 -1.18 10.34
CA THR A 53 5.19 -0.96 9.67
C THR A 53 4.07 -0.98 10.70
N TYR A 54 2.99 -0.25 10.43
CA TYR A 54 1.82 -0.20 11.30
C TYR A 54 1.00 -1.50 11.19
N SER A 55 0.92 -2.01 9.96
CA SER A 55 0.18 -3.21 9.62
C SER A 55 1.11 -4.43 9.55
N SER A 56 0.51 -5.62 9.59
CA SER A 56 1.26 -6.85 9.32
C SER A 56 1.77 -6.88 7.88
N PHE A 57 2.84 -7.63 7.63
CA PHE A 57 3.40 -7.76 6.29
C PHE A 57 2.36 -8.22 5.23
N SER A 58 1.44 -9.12 5.60
CA SER A 58 0.35 -9.57 4.71
C SER A 58 -0.61 -8.44 4.34
N GLN A 59 -0.96 -7.58 5.30
CA GLN A 59 -1.81 -6.41 5.05
C GLN A 59 -1.12 -5.37 4.18
N VAL A 60 0.18 -5.12 4.41
CA VAL A 60 0.98 -4.24 3.56
C VAL A 60 1.04 -4.78 2.13
N CYS A 61 1.26 -6.09 1.94
CA CYS A 61 1.21 -6.71 0.62
C CYS A 61 -0.15 -6.54 -0.07
N LYS A 62 -1.27 -6.68 0.66
CA LYS A 62 -2.62 -6.43 0.12
C LYS A 62 -2.79 -4.98 -0.35
N TYR A 63 -2.32 -4.02 0.45
CA TYR A 63 -2.41 -2.61 0.11
C TYR A 63 -1.53 -2.26 -1.09
N ALA A 64 -0.27 -2.67 -1.09
CA ALA A 64 0.66 -2.46 -2.19
C ALA A 64 0.16 -3.09 -3.50
N ASN A 65 -0.36 -4.32 -3.46
CA ASN A 65 -0.94 -5.00 -4.61
C ASN A 65 -2.12 -4.23 -5.22
N ARG A 66 -3.00 -3.67 -4.37
CA ARG A 66 -4.11 -2.83 -4.83
C ARG A 66 -3.61 -1.51 -5.42
N ALA A 67 -2.62 -0.87 -4.81
CA ALA A 67 -2.03 0.36 -5.34
C ALA A 67 -1.36 0.14 -6.72
N SER A 68 -0.62 -0.97 -6.88
CA SER A 68 -0.06 -1.34 -8.18
C SER A 68 -1.15 -1.58 -9.22
N TYR A 69 -2.23 -2.27 -8.87
CA TYR A 69 -3.35 -2.53 -9.78
C TYR A 69 -3.94 -1.24 -10.35
N GLU A 70 -4.13 -0.21 -9.53
CA GLU A 70 -4.66 1.08 -10.00
C GLU A 70 -3.74 1.77 -11.02
N VAL A 71 -2.42 1.61 -10.90
CA VAL A 71 -1.48 2.10 -11.91
C VAL A 71 -1.55 1.26 -13.18
N LEU A 72 -1.72 -0.06 -13.06
CA LEU A 72 -1.79 -0.96 -14.22
C LEU A 72 -2.96 -0.66 -15.17
N VAL A 73 -4.09 -0.17 -14.62
CA VAL A 73 -5.32 0.12 -15.39
C VAL A 73 -5.39 1.54 -15.97
N GLN A 74 -4.34 2.34 -15.83
CA GLN A 74 -4.26 3.70 -16.36
C GLN A 74 -2.98 3.93 -17.20
N HIS A 75 -2.96 5.00 -18.00
CA HIS A 75 -1.79 5.32 -18.82
C HIS A 75 -0.69 6.04 -18.03
N SER A 76 -1.07 6.88 -17.06
CA SER A 76 -0.12 7.63 -16.24
C SER A 76 0.55 6.72 -15.19
N PRO A 77 1.86 6.83 -14.96
CA PRO A 77 2.52 6.15 -13.85
C PRO A 77 2.17 6.79 -12.48
N ARG A 78 1.55 7.98 -12.47
CA ARG A 78 1.15 8.71 -11.26
C ARG A 78 -0.36 8.67 -11.09
N LEU A 79 -0.81 8.29 -9.89
CA LEU A 79 -2.21 8.39 -9.49
C LEU A 79 -2.56 9.85 -9.19
N SER A 80 -3.69 10.33 -9.70
CA SER A 80 -4.23 11.67 -9.40
C SER A 80 -5.28 11.65 -8.29
N ARG A 81 -5.69 10.46 -7.85
CA ARG A 81 -6.71 10.23 -6.83
C ARG A 81 -6.30 9.08 -5.91
N GLY A 82 -6.76 9.12 -4.67
CA GLY A 82 -6.58 8.03 -3.71
C GLY A 82 -7.36 6.77 -4.08
N LEU A 83 -7.11 5.69 -3.34
CA LEU A 83 -7.92 4.47 -3.48
C LEU A 83 -9.35 4.76 -3.02
N PRO A 84 -10.38 4.24 -3.71
CA PRO A 84 -11.75 4.41 -3.26
C PRO A 84 -11.96 3.72 -1.90
N GLU A 85 -12.51 4.48 -0.97
CA GLU A 85 -12.99 3.98 0.34
C GLU A 85 -14.27 3.16 0.15
N ARG A 86 -14.53 2.25 1.09
CA ARG A 86 -15.75 1.41 1.11
C ARG A 86 -16.74 1.96 2.11
#